data_AF-A0A840QU32-F1
#
_entry.id   AF-A0A840QU32-F1
#
_cell.length_a   1.000
_cell.length_b   1.000
_cell.length_c   1.000
_cell.angle_alpha   90.00
_cell.angle_beta   90.00
_cell.angle_gamma   90.00
#
_symmetry.space_group_name_H-M   'P 1'
#
loop_
_entity.id
_entity.type
_entity.pdbx_description
1 polymer ?
#
loop_
_entity_poly.entity_id
_entity_poly.type
_entity_poly.pdbx_seq_one_letter_code
_entity_poly.pdbx_strand_id
1 'polypeptide(L)'
;MSIEVGSKLQGKITGITHFGAFVELPGGSTGLVHISEVADNYVKDINEILTVGDEVTVKVLNVEDDGKIGLSIRKANESAAQKPSADRKSSKPSQGGGRNRRKEPSFEDKMNRFLKDSEERLSTLKRQTESKRGGRGAKRG
;
A
#
# COMPACT_ATOMS: atom_id res chain seq x y z
N MET A 1 -1.56 -29.81 -3.84
CA MET A 1 -1.43 -28.52 -3.14
C MET A 1 -2.82 -27.96 -2.99
N SER A 2 -3.25 -27.63 -1.77
CA SER A 2 -4.55 -26.99 -1.54
C SER A 2 -4.43 -25.53 -1.94
N ILE A 3 -5.14 -25.11 -2.99
CA ILE A 3 -5.19 -23.70 -3.41
C ILE A 3 -6.21 -23.00 -2.53
N GLU A 4 -5.76 -22.05 -1.71
CA GLU A 4 -6.63 -21.26 -0.84
C GLU A 4 -7.07 -19.96 -1.52
N VAL A 5 -8.36 -19.65 -1.37
CA VAL A 5 -8.93 -18.38 -1.83
C VAL A 5 -8.22 -17.21 -1.14
N GLY A 6 -7.84 -16.20 -1.93
CA GLY A 6 -7.13 -15.01 -1.46
C GLY A 6 -5.60 -15.10 -1.54
N SER A 7 -5.04 -16.30 -1.76
CA SER A 7 -3.60 -16.47 -1.97
C SER A 7 -3.15 -15.87 -3.30
N LYS A 8 -1.91 -15.38 -3.34
CA LYS A 8 -1.25 -14.93 -4.56
C LYS A 8 -0.35 -16.04 -5.08
N LEU A 9 -0.49 -16.36 -6.36
CA LEU A 9 0.28 -17.40 -7.02
C LEU A 9 0.87 -16.83 -8.31
N GLN A 10 2.03 -17.35 -8.70
CA GLN A 10 2.58 -17.10 -10.03
C GLN A 10 2.05 -18.18 -10.96
N GLY A 11 1.64 -17.78 -12.17
CA GLY A 11 1.15 -18.69 -13.18
C GLY A 11 1.59 -18.24 -14.57
N LYS A 12 1.59 -19.19 -15.51
CA LYS A 12 2.00 -18.95 -16.89
C LYS A 12 0.79 -18.79 -17.77
N ILE A 13 0.78 -17.77 -18.62
CA ILE A 13 -0.32 -17.56 -19.58
C ILE A 13 -0.24 -18.64 -20.66
N THR A 14 -1.27 -19.47 -20.78
CA THR A 14 -1.34 -20.52 -21.80
C THR A 14 -2.14 -20.09 -23.02
N GLY A 15 -3.04 -19.12 -22.87
CA GLY A 15 -3.85 -18.60 -23.96
C GLY A 15 -4.54 -17.31 -23.61
N ILE A 16 -4.84 -16.51 -24.62
CA ILE A 16 -5.53 -15.23 -24.51
C ILE A 16 -6.75 -15.27 -25.42
N THR A 17 -7.89 -14.79 -24.92
CA THR A 17 -9.15 -14.67 -25.66
C THR A 17 -9.71 -13.26 -25.50
N HIS A 18 -10.79 -12.95 -26.22
CA HIS A 18 -11.41 -11.62 -26.17
C HIS A 18 -12.10 -11.35 -24.82
N PHE A 19 -12.45 -12.39 -24.08
CA PHE A 19 -13.14 -12.28 -22.79
C PHE A 19 -12.19 -12.43 -21.60
N GLY A 20 -10.93 -12.80 -21.81
CA GLY A 20 -9.99 -13.04 -20.71
C GLY A 20 -8.66 -13.70 -21.12
N ALA A 21 -7.92 -14.17 -20.12
CA ALA A 21 -6.68 -14.92 -20.30
C ALA A 21 -6.69 -16.20 -19.45
N PHE A 22 -6.19 -17.28 -20.02
CA PHE A 22 -5.97 -18.55 -19.34
C PHE A 22 -4.57 -18.58 -18.73
N VAL A 23 -4.52 -18.84 -17.44
CA VAL A 23 -3.29 -18.92 -16.66
C VAL A 23 -3.20 -20.29 -16.02
N GLU A 24 -2.14 -21.01 -16.34
CA GLU A 24 -1.82 -22.29 -15.70
C GLU A 24 -1.06 -22.02 -14.40
N LEU A 25 -1.59 -22.57 -13.31
CA LEU A 25 -1.01 -22.45 -11.98
C LEU A 25 -0.14 -23.67 -11.66
N PRO A 26 0.88 -23.52 -10.81
CA PRO A 26 1.65 -24.64 -10.30
C PRO A 26 0.73 -25.59 -9.53
N GLY A 27 0.66 -26.85 -9.98
CA GLY A 27 -0.24 -27.86 -9.43
C GLY A 27 -1.25 -28.45 -10.42
N GLY A 28 -1.17 -28.07 -11.70
CA GLY A 28 -2.04 -28.60 -12.76
C GLY A 28 -3.44 -28.00 -12.78
N SER A 29 -3.68 -26.94 -11.99
CA SER A 29 -4.93 -26.20 -11.99
C SER A 29 -4.89 -25.10 -13.05
N THR A 30 -5.99 -24.95 -13.77
CA THR A 30 -6.14 -23.89 -14.78
C THR A 30 -7.06 -22.82 -14.25
N GLY A 31 -6.61 -21.57 -14.28
CA GLY A 31 -7.42 -20.43 -13.91
C GLY A 31 -7.75 -19.54 -15.09
N LEU A 32 -8.89 -18.86 -14.98
CA LEU A 32 -9.33 -17.88 -15.95
C LEU A 32 -9.34 -16.49 -15.31
N VAL A 33 -8.66 -15.56 -15.96
CA VAL A 33 -8.70 -14.14 -15.63
C VAL A 33 -9.72 -13.48 -16.57
N HIS A 34 -10.78 -12.92 -16.02
CA HIS A 34 -11.77 -12.17 -16.80
C HIS A 34 -11.18 -10.84 -17.27
N ILE A 35 -11.58 -10.32 -18.44
CA ILE A 35 -11.09 -9.03 -18.98
C ILE A 35 -11.21 -7.88 -17.95
N SER A 36 -12.29 -7.85 -17.17
CA SER A 36 -12.53 -6.86 -16.10
C SER A 36 -11.57 -6.96 -14.91
N GLU A 37 -10.89 -8.10 -14.76
CA GLU A 37 -9.93 -8.39 -13.69
C GLU A 37 -8.48 -8.30 -14.16
N VAL A 38 -8.25 -8.04 -15.46
CA VAL A 38 -6.92 -7.77 -16.03
C VAL A 38 -6.44 -6.37 -15.62
N ALA A 39 -7.29 -5.36 -15.76
CA ALA A 39 -6.97 -3.96 -15.44
C ALA A 39 -8.23 -3.16 -15.03
N ASP A 40 -8.02 -2.05 -14.34
CA ASP A 40 -9.06 -1.05 -14.02
C ASP A 40 -9.64 -0.35 -15.25
N ASN A 41 -8.85 -0.26 -16.32
CA ASN A 41 -9.19 0.48 -17.52
C ASN A 41 -9.80 -0.43 -18.58
N TYR A 42 -10.58 0.16 -19.50
CA TYR A 42 -11.11 -0.57 -20.65
C TYR A 42 -9.96 -1.04 -21.55
N VAL A 43 -9.78 -2.36 -21.63
CA VAL A 43 -8.77 -2.98 -22.47
C VAL A 43 -9.40 -3.28 -23.83
N LYS A 44 -8.93 -2.60 -24.88
CA LYS A 44 -9.39 -2.83 -26.26
C LYS A 44 -8.78 -4.11 -26.84
N ASP A 45 -7.52 -4.36 -26.51
CA ASP A 45 -6.75 -5.54 -26.92
C ASP A 45 -5.97 -6.10 -25.72
N ILE A 46 -6.35 -7.31 -25.27
CA ILE A 46 -5.66 -7.98 -24.15
C ILE A 46 -4.22 -8.36 -24.54
N ASN A 47 -3.97 -8.63 -25.83
CA ASN A 47 -2.66 -9.04 -26.34
C ASN A 47 -1.57 -7.97 -26.19
N GLU A 48 -1.94 -6.70 -25.98
CA GLU A 48 -0.97 -5.63 -25.72
C GLU A 48 -0.49 -5.62 -24.25
N ILE A 49 -1.28 -6.21 -23.36
CA ILE A 49 -1.04 -6.18 -21.90
C ILE A 49 -0.52 -7.53 -21.41
N LEU A 50 -1.03 -8.62 -21.98
CA LEU A 50 -0.69 -9.99 -21.63
C LEU A 50 -0.11 -10.68 -22.85
N THR A 51 0.93 -11.48 -22.63
CA THR A 51 1.58 -12.26 -23.69
C THR A 51 1.48 -13.74 -23.36
N VAL A 52 1.14 -14.58 -24.34
CA VAL A 52 1.12 -16.04 -24.17
C VAL A 52 2.54 -16.52 -23.84
N GLY A 53 2.67 -17.27 -22.77
CA GLY A 53 3.93 -17.79 -22.25
C GLY A 53 4.59 -16.93 -21.18
N ASP A 54 4.05 -15.74 -20.88
CA ASP A 54 4.58 -14.87 -19.84
C ASP A 54 4.13 -15.31 -18.43
N GLU A 55 4.94 -15.01 -17.43
CA GLU A 55 4.68 -15.35 -16.03
C GLU A 55 4.06 -14.16 -15.28
N VAL A 56 2.83 -14.33 -14.82
CA VAL A 56 2.06 -13.29 -14.13
C VAL A 56 1.70 -13.70 -12.71
N THR A 57 1.66 -12.71 -11.82
CA THR A 57 1.18 -12.91 -10.44
C THR A 57 -0.32 -12.64 -10.39
N VAL A 58 -1.07 -13.66 -9.97
CA VAL A 58 -2.54 -13.66 -9.90
C VAL A 58 -3.00 -13.91 -8.48
N LYS A 59 -4.14 -13.36 -8.10
CA LYS A 59 -4.82 -13.63 -6.83
C LYS A 59 -6.00 -14.56 -7.06
N VAL A 60 -6.11 -15.60 -6.24
CA VAL A 60 -7.24 -16.53 -6.24
C VAL A 60 -8.46 -15.84 -5.66
N LEU A 61 -9.54 -15.75 -6.44
CA LEU A 61 -10.82 -15.20 -6.00
C LEU A 61 -11.81 -16.27 -5.61
N ASN A 62 -11.88 -17.34 -6.39
CA ASN A 62 -12.75 -18.48 -6.12
C ASN A 62 -12.13 -19.74 -6.69
N VAL A 63 -12.38 -20.88 -6.04
CA VAL A 63 -11.96 -22.21 -6.50
C VAL A 63 -13.23 -23.03 -6.66
N GLU A 64 -13.47 -23.54 -7.85
CA GLU A 64 -14.62 -24.41 -8.12
C GLU A 64 -14.19 -25.88 -8.11
N ASP A 65 -15.12 -26.77 -7.73
CA ASP A 65 -14.89 -28.22 -7.69
C ASP A 65 -14.59 -28.83 -9.06
N ASP A 66 -14.95 -28.14 -10.15
CA ASP A 66 -14.68 -28.51 -11.55
C ASP A 66 -13.21 -28.24 -11.98
N GLY A 67 -12.38 -27.74 -11.06
CA GLY A 67 -10.97 -27.43 -11.30
C GLY A 67 -10.71 -26.06 -11.94
N LYS A 68 -11.77 -25.27 -12.14
CA LYS A 68 -11.69 -23.89 -12.63
C LYS A 68 -11.46 -22.93 -11.48
N ILE A 69 -10.48 -22.04 -11.64
CA ILE A 69 -10.13 -21.06 -10.62
C ILE A 69 -10.33 -19.66 -11.17
N GLY A 70 -11.15 -18.87 -10.48
CA GLY A 70 -11.34 -17.46 -10.79
C GLY A 70 -10.12 -16.67 -10.31
N LEU A 71 -9.40 -16.05 -11.24
CA LEU A 71 -8.16 -15.32 -10.96
C LEU A 71 -8.31 -13.84 -11.28
N SER A 72 -7.56 -13.01 -10.55
CA SER A 72 -7.46 -11.57 -10.82
C SER A 72 -6.02 -11.09 -10.75
N ILE A 73 -5.59 -10.39 -11.81
CA ILE A 73 -4.28 -9.76 -11.89
C ILE A 73 -4.32 -8.41 -11.15
N ARG A 74 -5.39 -7.65 -11.36
CA ARG A 74 -5.60 -6.34 -10.72
C ARG A 74 -5.50 -6.41 -9.19
N LYS A 75 -6.23 -7.33 -8.56
CA LYS A 75 -6.23 -7.49 -7.09
C LYS A 75 -4.92 -8.05 -6.54
N ALA A 76 -4.10 -8.71 -7.37
CA ALA A 76 -2.76 -9.11 -6.97
C ALA A 76 -1.83 -7.89 -6.84
N ASN A 77 -1.97 -6.91 -7.72
CA ASN A 77 -1.15 -5.70 -7.74
C ASN A 77 -1.56 -4.67 -6.67
N GLU A 78 -2.86 -4.58 -6.36
CA GLU A 78 -3.39 -3.61 -5.37
C GLU A 78 -2.78 -3.80 -3.96
N SER A 79 -2.50 -5.04 -3.55
CA SER A 79 -1.86 -5.29 -2.24
C SER A 79 -0.33 -5.12 -2.23
N ALA A 80 0.31 -4.76 -3.36
CA ALA A 80 1.74 -4.41 -3.39
C ALA A 80 2.00 -2.95 -3.00
N ALA A 81 0.96 -2.12 -2.83
CA ALA A 81 1.08 -0.73 -2.39
C ALA A 81 1.46 -0.55 -0.90
N GLN A 82 1.69 -1.64 -0.14
CA GLN A 82 2.19 -1.57 1.24
C GLN A 82 3.52 -2.30 1.39
N LYS A 83 4.59 -1.59 1.04
CA LYS A 83 5.80 -1.30 1.86
C LYS A 83 6.97 -1.02 0.92
N PRO A 84 7.48 0.22 0.82
CA PRO A 84 8.90 0.36 0.55
C PRO A 84 9.61 -0.35 1.69
N SER A 85 10.08 -1.56 1.44
CA SER A 85 11.02 -2.27 2.29
C SER A 85 12.35 -1.54 2.20
N ALA A 86 12.42 -0.37 2.83
CA ALA A 86 13.67 0.29 3.14
C ALA A 86 14.38 -0.57 4.18
N ASP A 87 15.19 -1.47 3.66
CA ASP A 87 16.48 -1.89 4.20
C ASP A 87 16.52 -2.10 5.72
N ARG A 88 16.29 -3.35 6.12
CA ARG A 88 16.88 -3.87 7.36
C ARG A 88 18.40 -3.83 7.22
N LYS A 89 19.01 -2.70 7.55
CA LYS A 89 20.42 -2.66 7.97
C LYS A 89 20.55 -1.91 9.28
N SER A 90 20.22 -2.66 10.32
CA SER A 90 20.82 -2.53 11.64
C SER A 90 22.34 -2.45 11.51
N SER A 91 22.88 -1.24 11.65
CA SER A 91 24.29 -0.98 11.95
C SER A 91 24.39 0.43 12.58
N LYS A 92 24.18 0.52 13.90
CA LYS A 92 24.99 1.43 14.72
C LYS A 92 26.36 0.73 14.84
N PRO A 93 27.51 1.43 14.74
CA PRO A 93 27.85 2.47 15.70
C PRO A 93 28.72 3.65 15.18
N SER A 94 29.02 4.55 16.12
CA SER A 94 30.23 5.38 16.23
C SER A 94 30.24 6.81 15.67
N GLN A 95 30.09 7.76 16.59
CA GLN A 95 31.07 8.80 16.94
C GLN A 95 32.08 9.23 15.85
N GLY A 96 32.01 10.52 15.46
CA GLY A 96 33.16 11.30 14.99
C GLY A 96 33.00 12.07 13.67
N GLY A 97 33.34 13.36 13.71
CA GLY A 97 33.94 14.08 12.58
C GLY A 97 32.97 14.72 11.57
N GLY A 98 33.00 16.06 11.52
CA GLY A 98 32.13 16.85 10.68
C GLY A 98 32.28 16.66 9.17
N ARG A 99 31.22 17.04 8.43
CA ARG A 99 31.30 17.72 7.13
C ARG A 99 29.93 18.25 6.74
N ASN A 100 29.94 19.55 6.46
CA ASN A 100 28.85 20.37 5.98
C ASN A 100 28.19 19.76 4.73
N ARG A 101 27.05 19.08 4.88
CA ARG A 101 26.08 18.83 3.81
C ARG A 101 24.74 19.31 4.34
N ARG A 102 24.18 20.35 3.72
CA ARG A 102 22.82 20.83 3.99
C ARG A 102 21.86 19.65 3.77
N LYS A 103 21.52 18.98 4.87
CA LYS A 103 20.58 17.86 4.89
C LYS A 103 19.20 18.49 5.02
N GLU A 104 18.39 18.35 3.99
CA GLU A 104 16.94 18.56 4.08
C GLU A 104 16.45 17.90 5.39
N PRO A 105 15.73 18.63 6.26
CA PRO A 105 15.32 18.08 7.54
C PRO A 105 14.45 16.86 7.30
N SER A 106 14.77 15.77 8.01
CA SER A 106 14.07 14.51 7.85
C SER A 106 12.60 14.69 8.18
N PHE A 107 11.74 13.83 7.63
CA PHE A 107 10.31 13.87 7.91
C PHE A 107 10.02 13.82 9.42
N GLU A 108 10.88 13.13 10.19
CA GLU A 108 10.82 13.09 11.65
C GLU A 108 11.11 14.44 12.32
N ASP A 109 12.11 15.18 11.83
CA ASP A 109 12.41 16.54 12.32
C ASP A 109 11.27 17.52 12.01
N LYS A 110 10.66 17.38 10.83
CA LYS A 110 9.49 18.18 10.42
C LYS A 110 8.28 17.86 11.31
N MET A 111 8.05 16.59 11.64
CA MET A 111 6.97 16.16 12.54
C MET A 111 7.21 16.63 13.97
N ASN A 112 8.44 16.54 14.49
CA ASN A 112 8.76 17.02 15.82
C ASN A 112 8.56 18.54 15.94
N ARG A 113 8.91 19.29 14.89
CA ARG A 113 8.67 20.74 14.83
C ARG A 113 7.18 21.07 14.76
N PHE A 114 6.38 20.25 14.08
CA PHE A 114 4.93 20.42 13.99
C PHE A 114 4.22 20.11 15.32
N LEU A 115 4.61 19.04 16.02
CA LEU A 115 4.09 18.70 17.34
C LEU A 115 4.36 19.83 18.34
N LYS A 116 5.55 20.41 18.28
CA LYS A 116 5.96 21.53 19.15
C LYS A 116 5.20 22.83 18.86
N ASP A 117 4.99 23.18 17.58
CA ASP A 117 4.15 24.32 17.17
C ASP A 117 2.68 24.13 17.59
N SER A 118 2.20 22.88 17.56
CA SER A 118 0.83 22.54 17.94
C SER A 118 0.56 22.72 19.44
N GLU A 119 1.51 22.34 20.32
CA GLU A 119 1.40 22.57 21.77
C GLU A 119 1.37 24.06 22.13
N GLU A 120 2.14 24.88 21.41
CA GLU A 120 2.21 26.33 21.66
C GLU A 120 0.88 27.02 21.29
N ARG A 121 0.27 26.64 20.16
CA ARG A 121 -1.06 27.13 19.74
C ARG A 121 -2.17 26.69 20.69
N LEU A 122 -2.15 25.42 21.14
CA LEU A 122 -3.10 24.91 22.13
C LEU A 122 -2.98 25.63 23.48
N SER A 123 -1.76 25.99 23.89
CA SER A 123 -1.51 26.74 25.12
C SER A 123 -2.03 28.17 25.06
N THR A 124 -1.89 28.87 23.92
CA THR A 124 -2.50 30.20 23.72
C THR A 124 -4.03 30.16 23.72
N LEU A 125 -4.63 29.15 23.07
CA LEU A 125 -6.09 28.96 23.08
C LEU A 125 -6.62 28.67 24.48
N LYS A 126 -5.95 27.82 25.25
CA LYS A 126 -6.33 27.50 26.64
C LYS A 126 -6.25 28.72 27.55
N ARG A 127 -5.19 29.53 27.42
CA ARG A 127 -5.02 30.79 28.16
C ARG A 127 -6.09 31.82 27.83
N GLN A 128 -6.50 31.89 26.55
CA GLN A 128 -7.55 32.81 26.09
C GLN A 128 -8.96 32.36 26.48
N THR A 129 -9.21 31.05 26.64
CA THR A 129 -10.51 30.53 27.10
C THR A 129 -10.72 30.65 28.62
N GLU A 130 -9.65 30.63 29.41
CA GLU A 130 -9.73 30.65 30.88
C GLU A 130 -9.81 32.08 31.47
N SER A 131 -9.25 33.09 30.79
CA SER A 131 -9.31 34.50 31.23
C SER A 131 -10.72 35.13 31.17
N LYS A 132 -11.73 34.46 30.59
CA LYS A 132 -13.13 34.93 30.60
C LYS A 132 -14.04 34.24 31.62
N ARG A 133 -13.52 33.33 32.47
CA ARG A 133 -14.34 32.61 33.48
C ARG A 133 -13.80 32.53 34.91
N GLY A 134 -12.64 33.09 35.25
CA GLY A 134 -12.13 32.99 36.63
C GLY A 134 -11.32 34.19 37.12
N GLY A 135 -11.96 35.09 37.89
CA GLY A 135 -11.26 36.17 38.60
C GLY A 135 -12.22 37.03 39.44
N ARG A 136 -12.42 36.62 40.70
CA ARG A 136 -13.30 37.23 41.71
C ARG A 136 -12.84 38.64 42.13
N GLY A 137 -13.80 39.41 42.64
CA GLY A 137 -13.64 40.82 43.01
C GLY A 137 -12.65 41.14 44.13
N ALA A 138 -12.35 42.44 44.23
CA ALA A 138 -11.77 43.11 45.39
C ALA A 138 -12.10 44.62 45.37
N LYS A 139 -13.06 45.01 46.23
CA LYS A 139 -13.07 46.23 47.08
C LYS A 139 -12.74 47.62 46.49
N ARG A 140 -13.71 48.55 46.52
CA ARG A 140 -13.68 49.86 47.25
C ARG A 140 -14.76 50.81 46.70
N GLY A 141 -15.52 51.42 47.62
CA GLY A 141 -16.58 52.40 47.37
C GLY A 141 -17.52 52.41 48.54
#